data_AF-A0A535V4J5-F1
#
_entry.id   AF-A0A535V4J5-F1
#
_cell.length_a   1.000
_cell.length_b   1.000
_cell.length_c   1.000
_cell.angle_alpha   90.00
_cell.angle_beta   90.00
_cell.angle_gamma   90.00
#
_symmetry.space_group_name_H-M   'P 1'
#
loop_
_entity.id
_entity.type
_entity.pdbx_description
1 polymer ?
#
loop_
_entity_poly.entity_id
_entity_poly.type
_entity_poly.pdbx_seq_one_letter_code
_entity_poly.pdbx_strand_id
1 'polypeptide(L)' 'MHNILKQSQGQSPPVALSVPDRAWHTMTPNEVESHFGTDSSTGLDEATVLQRLAQFGPNRLAAARQQEISKTPSSSSA' A
#
# COMPACT_ATOMS: atom_id res chain seq x y z
N MET A 1 -8.49 -37.08 -21.58
CA MET A 1 -9.04 -36.78 -20.24
C MET A 1 -7.85 -36.52 -19.34
N HIS A 2 -7.56 -35.28 -18.94
CA HIS A 2 -6.92 -34.91 -17.66
C HIS A 2 -6.92 -33.37 -17.54
N ASN A 3 -7.78 -32.89 -16.63
CA ASN A 3 -7.90 -31.51 -16.18
C ASN A 3 -6.60 -31.02 -15.52
N ILE A 4 -6.22 -29.77 -15.78
CA ILE A 4 -5.41 -29.00 -14.85
C ILE A 4 -6.07 -27.62 -14.71
N LEU A 5 -6.93 -27.47 -13.69
CA LEU A 5 -7.32 -26.17 -13.17
C LEU A 5 -6.07 -25.55 -12.53
N LYS A 6 -5.38 -24.68 -13.28
CA LYS A 6 -4.32 -23.86 -12.73
C LYS A 6 -4.97 -22.75 -11.91
N GLN A 7 -4.84 -22.88 -10.60
CA GLN A 7 -5.34 -21.98 -9.57
C GLN A 7 -4.97 -20.53 -9.91
N SER A 8 -6.01 -19.72 -10.10
CA SER A 8 -5.92 -18.27 -10.24
C SER A 8 -5.28 -17.71 -8.98
N GLN A 9 -4.02 -17.30 -9.10
CA GLN A 9 -3.34 -16.54 -8.06
C GLN A 9 -4.21 -15.32 -7.74
N GLY A 10 -4.44 -15.07 -6.45
CA GLY A 10 -5.06 -13.86 -5.95
C GLY A 10 -4.16 -12.67 -6.25
N GLN A 11 -4.21 -12.23 -7.50
CA GLN A 11 -3.65 -10.98 -7.94
C GLN A 11 -4.54 -9.91 -7.31
N SER A 12 -4.03 -9.27 -6.24
CA SER A 12 -4.54 -7.95 -5.86
C SER A 12 -4.62 -7.15 -7.17
N PRO A 13 -5.75 -6.48 -7.45
CA PRO A 13 -5.86 -5.68 -8.66
C PRO A 13 -4.61 -4.80 -8.72
N PRO A 14 -3.96 -4.65 -9.88
CA PRO A 14 -2.89 -3.68 -9.99
C PRO A 14 -3.46 -2.38 -9.45
N VAL A 15 -2.94 -1.90 -8.31
CA VAL A 15 -3.14 -0.52 -7.92
C VAL A 15 -2.55 0.23 -9.09
N ALA A 16 -3.43 0.71 -9.98
CA ALA A 16 -3.05 1.62 -11.02
C ALA A 16 -2.53 2.83 -10.28
N LEU A 17 -1.21 2.87 -10.09
CA LEU A 17 -0.53 4.06 -9.63
C LEU A 17 -0.70 5.04 -10.78
N SER A 18 -1.79 5.81 -10.75
CA SER A 18 -1.90 7.01 -11.56
C SER A 18 -0.69 7.83 -11.18
N VAL A 19 0.31 7.81 -12.06
CA VAL A 19 1.51 8.62 -11.90
C VAL A 19 1.00 10.05 -11.85
N PRO A 20 1.20 10.77 -10.74
CA PRO A 20 0.80 12.17 -10.71
C PRO A 20 1.51 12.88 -11.86
N ASP A 21 0.76 13.72 -12.57
CA ASP A 21 1.19 14.45 -13.77
C ASP A 21 2.51 15.21 -13.57
N ARG A 22 2.84 15.50 -12.30
CA ARG A 22 4.11 16.09 -11.87
C ARG A 22 4.59 15.48 -10.55
N ALA A 23 5.86 15.09 -10.50
CA ALA A 23 6.49 14.61 -9.26
C ALA A 23 6.86 15.80 -8.35
N TRP A 24 6.59 15.70 -7.05
CA TRP A 24 6.79 16.79 -6.08
C TRP A 24 8.21 17.36 -6.06
N HIS A 25 9.24 16.54 -6.32
CA HIS A 25 10.64 16.96 -6.31
C HIS A 25 11.04 17.84 -7.51
N THR A 26 10.11 18.05 -8.45
CA THR A 26 10.26 18.99 -9.58
C THR A 26 9.55 20.32 -9.33
N MET A 27 8.91 20.48 -8.17
CA MET A 27 8.21 21.69 -7.75
C MET A 27 9.13 22.56 -6.88
N THR A 28 8.95 23.87 -6.95
CA THR A 28 9.54 24.80 -5.98
C THR A 28 8.91 24.61 -4.60
N PRO A 29 9.57 25.04 -3.50
CA PRO A 29 9.01 24.88 -2.16
C PRO A 29 7.60 25.43 -1.99
N ASN A 30 7.33 26.65 -2.51
CA ASN A 30 6.01 27.27 -2.45
C ASN A 30 4.96 26.49 -3.25
N GLU A 31 5.34 25.92 -4.40
CA GLU A 31 4.44 25.04 -5.16
C GLU A 31 4.12 23.76 -4.37
N VAL A 32 5.07 23.19 -3.63
CA VAL A 32 4.83 22.03 -2.76
C VAL A 32 3.88 22.40 -1.62
N GLU A 33 4.12 23.52 -0.94
CA GLU A 33 3.25 24.03 0.13
C GLU A 33 1.82 24.23 -0.35
N SER A 34 1.66 24.90 -1.50
CA SER A 34 0.37 25.14 -2.13
C SER A 34 -0.30 23.85 -2.59
N HIS A 35 0.45 22.93 -3.21
CA HIS A 35 -0.09 21.67 -3.76
C HIS A 35 -0.56 20.72 -2.66
N PHE A 36 0.18 20.64 -1.56
CA PHE A 36 -0.14 19.77 -0.42
C PHE A 36 -0.93 20.49 0.69
N GLY A 37 -1.27 21.77 0.51
CA GLY A 37 -1.99 22.58 1.50
C GLY A 37 -1.34 22.53 2.87
N THR A 38 -0.02 22.73 2.93
CA THR A 38 0.78 22.73 4.16
C THR A 38 1.49 24.07 4.31
N ASP A 39 1.71 24.49 5.54
CA ASP A 39 2.53 25.66 5.86
C ASP A 39 3.86 25.18 6.44
N SER A 40 4.99 25.64 5.89
CA SER A 40 6.32 25.21 6.35
C SER A 40 6.70 25.76 7.73
N SER A 41 6.08 26.85 8.17
CA SER A 41 6.41 27.49 9.45
C SER A 41 5.64 26.89 10.63
N THR A 42 4.41 26.42 10.38
CA THR A 42 3.45 26.00 11.40
C THR A 42 2.99 24.56 11.24
N GLY A 43 3.22 23.94 10.07
CA GLY A 43 2.83 22.57 9.79
C GLY A 43 1.35 22.41 9.42
N LEU A 44 0.79 21.24 9.73
CA LEU A 44 -0.64 20.95 9.55
C LEU A 44 -1.37 21.04 10.90
N ASP A 45 -2.58 21.58 10.86
CA ASP A 45 -3.50 21.53 12.00
C ASP A 45 -3.97 20.08 12.29
N GLU A 46 -4.29 19.81 13.56
CA GLU A 46 -4.72 18.50 14.04
C GLU A 46 -5.92 17.93 13.28
N ALA A 47 -6.93 18.76 12.97
CA ALA A 47 -8.12 18.30 12.24
C ALA A 47 -7.75 17.81 10.84
N THR A 48 -6.79 18.47 10.19
CA THR A 48 -6.28 18.07 8.87
C THR A 48 -5.47 16.78 8.95
N VAL A 49 -4.66 16.61 10.00
CA VAL A 49 -3.90 15.37 10.24
C VAL A 49 -4.86 14.19 10.41
N LEU A 50 -5.89 14.32 11.25
CA LEU A 50 -6.89 13.27 11.48
C LEU A 50 -7.65 12.91 10.20
N GLN A 51 -8.05 13.93 9.41
CA GLN A 51 -8.70 13.71 8.12
C GLN A 51 -7.79 12.91 7.17
N ARG A 52 -6.51 13.30 7.04
CA ARG A 52 -5.56 12.60 6.16
C ARG A 52 -5.25 11.19 6.65
N LEU A 53 -5.14 10.98 7.96
CA LEU A 53 -4.94 9.65 8.54
C LEU A 53 -6.12 8.73 8.21
N ALA A 54 -7.36 9.24 8.27
CA ALA A 54 -8.54 8.48 7.86
C ALA A 54 -8.59 8.22 6.35
N GLN A 55 -8.11 9.15 5.53
CA GLN A 55 -8.12 9.04 4.07
C GLN A 55 -7.07 8.06 3.53
N PHE A 56 -5.83 8.18 4.00
CA PHE A 56 -4.69 7.43 3.43
C PHE A 56 -4.28 6.23 4.30
N GLY A 57 -4.70 6.22 5.56
CA GLY A 57 -4.26 5.24 6.54
C GLY A 57 -2.85 5.53 7.07
N PRO A 58 -2.35 4.66 7.97
CA PRO A 58 -1.04 4.83 8.57
C PRO A 58 0.09 4.64 7.56
N ASN A 59 1.13 5.48 7.63
CA ASN A 59 2.34 5.33 6.81
C ASN A 59 3.23 4.19 7.31
N ARG A 60 2.78 2.96 7.13
CA ARG A 60 3.53 1.73 7.41
C ARG A 60 3.09 0.64 6.45
N LEU A 61 4.03 -0.21 6.06
CA LEU A 61 3.71 -1.40 5.26
C LEU A 61 2.83 -2.34 6.08
N ALA A 62 1.88 -2.98 5.40
CA ALA A 62 1.11 -4.05 6.01
C ALA A 62 2.04 -5.21 6.39
N ALA A 63 1.81 -5.81 7.56
CA ALA A 63 2.55 -6.99 7.97
C ALA A 63 2.36 -8.10 6.93
N ALA A 64 3.45 -8.77 6.55
CA ALA A 64 3.37 -9.94 5.70
C ALA A 64 2.53 -11.01 6.42
N ARG A 65 1.49 -11.51 5.76
CA ARG A 65 0.72 -12.64 6.28
C ARG A 65 1.64 -13.85 6.32
N GLN A 66 2.03 -14.29 7.51
CA GLN A 66 2.71 -15.57 7.70
C GLN A 66 1.71 -16.66 7.32
N GLN A 67 1.95 -17.31 6.18
CA GLN A 67 1.20 -18.52 5.85
C GLN A 67 1.78 -19.64 6.70
N GLU A 68 0.99 -20.15 7.64
CA GLU A 68 1.39 -21.33 8.40
C GLU A 68 1.48 -22.53 7.45
N ILE A 69 2.71 -23.01 7.26
CA ILE A 69 2.95 -24.21 6.47
C ILE A 69 2.61 -25.39 7.39
N SER A 70 1.36 -25.84 7.34
CA SER A 70 0.92 -27.03 8.06
C SER A 70 1.75 -28.23 7.61
N LYS A 71 2.65 -28.69 8.49
CA LYS A 71 3.46 -29.89 8.32
C LYS A 71 2.52 -31.11 8.30
N THR A 72 2.27 -31.68 7.13
CA THR A 72 1.64 -33.00 7.04
C THR A 72 2.63 -34.05 7.55
N PRO A 73 2.26 -34.97 8.46
CA PRO A 73 3.12 -36.08 8.82
C PRO A 73 3.23 -37.03 7.61
N SER A 74 4.48 -37.32 7.21
CA SER A 74 4.81 -38.35 6.24
C SER A 74 4.21 -39.69 6.65
N SER A 75 3.22 -40.19 5.91
CA SER A 75 2.80 -41.58 5.99
C SER A 75 3.82 -42.41 5.20
N SER A 76 4.81 -42.96 5.89
CA SER A 76 5.71 -43.98 5.34
C SER A 76 5.09 -45.34 5.65
N SER A 77 4.44 -45.95 4.65
CA SER A 77 4.06 -47.37 4.70
C SER A 77 5.21 -48.21 4.15
N ALA A 78 5.66 -49.18 4.95
CA ALA A 78 6.39 -50.36 4.53
C ALA A 78 5.61 -51.58 4.99
#